data_AF-A0A7M2X2M4-F1
#
_entry.id   AF-A0A7M2X2M4-F1
#
_cell.length_a   1.000
_cell.length_b   1.000
_cell.length_c   1.000
_cell.angle_alpha   90.00
_cell.angle_beta   90.00
_cell.angle_gamma   90.00
#
_symmetry.space_group_name_H-M   'P 1'
#
loop_
_entity.id
_entity.type
_entity.pdbx_description
1 polymer ?
#
loop_
_entity_poly.entity_id
_entity_poly.type
_entity_poly.pdbx_seq_one_letter_code
_entity_poly.pdbx_strand_id
1 'polypeptide(L)'
;MTESNPCIFGPLLGPLHDGELSDQRRQEVLEHLQTCPHCPAELADIRRFGTVLSASAQASIPDHRLNEIFDRSVVLAAQSDSALSSLSRLSAGKPSEPTHLRYVRWASGVAAAIFLLAMGNLVYVNYIKETPADHRITPVPSVKPEIPATTPDAKPRNPA
;
A
#
# COMPACT_ATOMS: atom_id res chain seq x y z
N MET A 1 -9.82 -17.22 19.05
CA MET A 1 -9.03 -15.99 18.89
C MET A 1 -7.74 -16.41 18.21
N THR A 2 -7.66 -16.26 16.89
CA THR A 2 -6.47 -16.59 16.11
C THR A 2 -5.45 -15.51 16.37
N GLU A 3 -4.43 -15.84 17.14
CA GLU A 3 -3.22 -15.02 17.31
C GLU A 3 -2.62 -14.87 15.91
N SER A 4 -2.79 -13.69 15.32
CA SER A 4 -2.32 -13.37 13.97
C SER A 4 -0.80 -13.50 13.96
N ASN A 5 -0.31 -14.56 13.35
CA ASN A 5 1.12 -14.85 13.27
C ASN A 5 1.79 -13.73 12.43
N PRO A 6 2.78 -12.99 12.95
CA PRO A 6 3.26 -11.75 12.35
C PRO A 6 4.26 -12.03 11.21
N CYS A 7 3.83 -12.76 10.19
CA CYS A 7 4.65 -12.89 8.99
C CYS A 7 4.63 -11.57 8.20
N ILE A 8 5.82 -11.05 7.86
CA ILE A 8 5.99 -9.81 7.09
C ILE A 8 5.29 -9.88 5.72
N PHE A 9 5.15 -11.09 5.16
CA PHE A 9 4.50 -11.33 3.87
C PHE A 9 2.97 -11.48 3.95
N GLY A 10 2.37 -11.54 5.15
CA GLY A 10 0.92 -11.69 5.32
C GLY A 10 0.08 -10.66 4.52
N PRO A 11 0.39 -9.36 4.63
CA PRO A 11 -0.32 -8.32 3.86
C PRO A 11 -0.20 -8.44 2.34
N LEU A 12 0.77 -9.21 1.82
CA LEU A 12 0.99 -9.41 0.39
C LEU A 12 0.21 -10.60 -0.19
N LEU A 13 -0.37 -11.47 0.66
CA LEU A 13 -1.11 -12.66 0.20
C LEU A 13 -2.43 -12.32 -0.51
N GLY A 14 -3.11 -11.25 -0.08
CA GLY A 14 -4.32 -10.74 -0.75
C GLY A 14 -4.03 -10.26 -2.18
N PRO A 15 -3.14 -9.25 -2.37
CA PRO A 15 -2.72 -8.81 -3.69
C PRO A 15 -2.14 -9.93 -4.58
N LEU A 16 -1.48 -10.93 -3.98
CA LEU A 16 -1.05 -12.12 -4.71
C LEU A 16 -2.25 -12.92 -5.25
N HIS A 17 -3.31 -13.11 -4.46
CA HIS A 17 -4.53 -13.79 -4.89
C HIS A 17 -5.22 -13.05 -6.04
N ASP A 18 -5.33 -11.73 -5.93
CA ASP A 18 -6.02 -10.89 -6.90
C ASP A 18 -5.18 -10.62 -8.16
N GLY A 19 -3.90 -11.02 -8.15
CA GLY A 19 -2.98 -10.86 -9.27
C GLY A 19 -2.40 -9.45 -9.42
N GLU A 20 -2.50 -8.62 -8.39
CA GLU A 20 -2.10 -7.20 -8.40
C GLU A 20 -0.60 -6.97 -8.14
N LEU A 21 0.13 -8.01 -7.73
CA LEU A 21 1.57 -7.92 -7.52
C LEU A 21 2.35 -7.89 -8.84
N SER A 22 3.40 -7.05 -8.88
CA SER A 22 4.41 -7.09 -9.93
C SER A 22 5.14 -8.43 -9.97
N ASP A 23 5.72 -8.80 -11.12
CA ASP A 23 6.39 -10.09 -11.31
C ASP A 23 7.51 -10.34 -10.28
N GLN A 24 8.31 -9.30 -9.99
CA GLN A 24 9.37 -9.39 -8.99
C GLN A 24 8.81 -9.68 -7.58
N ARG A 25 7.80 -8.93 -7.13
CA ARG A 25 7.20 -9.13 -5.80
C ARG A 25 6.46 -10.46 -5.71
N ARG A 26 5.79 -10.87 -6.79
CA ARG A 26 5.17 -12.19 -6.89
C ARG A 26 6.19 -13.29 -6.66
N GLN A 27 7.35 -13.22 -7.31
CA GLN A 27 8.43 -14.19 -7.15
C GLN A 27 8.94 -14.26 -5.71
N GLU A 28 9.19 -13.11 -5.07
CA GLU A 28 9.62 -13.05 -3.66
C GLU A 28 8.61 -13.72 -2.70
N VAL A 29 7.30 -13.47 -2.90
CA VAL A 29 6.26 -14.09 -2.07
C VAL A 29 6.18 -15.60 -2.34
N LEU A 30 6.30 -16.03 -3.59
CA LEU A 30 6.29 -17.46 -3.97
C LEU A 30 7.47 -18.22 -3.36
N GLU A 31 8.66 -17.62 -3.32
CA GLU A 31 9.82 -18.18 -2.64
C GLU A 31 9.59 -18.27 -1.12
N HIS A 32 9.03 -17.23 -0.52
CA HIS A 32 8.68 -17.25 0.89
C HIS A 32 7.67 -18.35 1.25
N LEU A 33 6.67 -18.60 0.39
CA LEU A 33 5.68 -19.67 0.58
C LEU A 33 6.28 -21.07 0.66
N GLN A 34 7.49 -21.29 0.13
CA GLN A 34 8.18 -22.58 0.23
C GLN A 34 8.85 -22.79 1.60
N THR A 35 9.13 -21.70 2.33
CA THR A 35 9.89 -21.74 3.60
C THR A 35 9.01 -21.52 4.82
N CYS A 36 7.92 -20.78 4.69
CA CYS A 36 7.00 -20.48 5.78
C CYS A 36 5.78 -21.43 5.74
N PRO A 37 5.55 -22.26 6.77
CA PRO A 37 4.42 -23.18 6.80
C PRO A 37 3.07 -22.49 7.05
N HIS A 38 3.07 -21.26 7.58
CA HIS A 38 1.83 -20.54 7.93
C HIS A 38 1.19 -19.82 6.75
N CYS A 39 1.98 -19.17 5.89
CA CYS A 39 1.47 -18.39 4.76
C CYS A 39 0.67 -19.22 3.74
N PRO A 40 1.01 -20.49 3.44
CA PRO A 40 0.18 -21.34 2.58
C PRO A 40 -1.22 -21.60 3.15
N ALA A 41 -1.34 -21.76 4.48
CA ALA A 41 -2.63 -21.96 5.14
C ALA A 41 -3.48 -20.69 5.05
N GLU A 42 -2.90 -19.53 5.34
CA GLU A 42 -3.57 -18.23 5.21
C GLU A 42 -4.01 -17.94 3.78
N LEU A 43 -3.16 -18.24 2.78
CA LEU A 43 -3.51 -18.11 1.37
C LEU A 43 -4.66 -19.05 0.96
N ALA A 44 -4.71 -20.26 1.53
CA ALA A 44 -5.80 -21.19 1.30
C ALA A 44 -7.14 -20.67 1.88
N ASP A 45 -7.11 -20.06 3.07
CA ASP A 45 -8.28 -19.42 3.69
C ASP A 45 -8.78 -18.26 2.83
N ILE A 46 -7.88 -17.39 2.37
CA ILE A 46 -8.18 -16.27 1.46
C ILE A 46 -8.90 -16.78 0.19
N ARG A 47 -8.36 -17.83 -0.46
CA ARG A 47 -8.99 -18.45 -1.65
C ARG A 47 -10.36 -19.04 -1.35
N ARG A 48 -10.52 -19.66 -0.17
CA ARG A 48 -11.79 -20.24 0.26
C ARG A 48 -12.86 -19.15 0.42
N PHE A 49 -12.52 -18.03 1.05
CA PHE A 49 -13.40 -16.87 1.13
C PHE A 49 -13.75 -16.31 -0.25
N GLY A 50 -12.76 -16.15 -1.14
CA GLY A 50 -13.00 -15.73 -2.53
C GLY A 50 -13.95 -16.65 -3.30
N THR A 51 -13.88 -17.96 -3.03
CA THR A 51 -14.80 -18.95 -3.64
C THR A 51 -16.23 -18.79 -3.12
N VAL A 52 -16.40 -18.57 -1.82
CA VAL A 52 -17.73 -18.34 -1.21
C VAL A 52 -18.36 -17.04 -1.72
N LEU A 53 -17.57 -15.97 -1.81
CA LEU A 53 -18.01 -14.68 -2.32
C LEU A 53 -18.33 -14.72 -3.82
N SER A 54 -17.53 -15.43 -4.62
CA SER A 54 -17.83 -15.58 -6.05
C SER A 54 -19.07 -16.45 -6.29
N ALA A 55 -19.28 -17.49 -5.48
CA ALA A 55 -20.51 -18.29 -5.53
C ALA A 55 -21.76 -17.48 -5.16
N SER A 56 -21.67 -16.57 -4.18
CA SER A 56 -22.79 -15.68 -3.83
C SER A 56 -23.00 -14.56 -4.86
N ALA A 57 -21.93 -14.04 -5.46
CA ALA A 57 -22.02 -13.09 -6.57
C ALA A 57 -22.63 -13.73 -7.84
N GLN A 58 -22.40 -15.03 -8.03
CA GLN A 58 -23.03 -15.84 -9.08
C GLN A 58 -24.46 -16.28 -8.76
N ALA A 59 -25.04 -15.87 -7.62
CA ALA A 59 -26.49 -15.95 -7.42
C ALA A 59 -27.15 -15.10 -8.52
N SER A 60 -27.47 -15.80 -9.60
CA SER A 60 -27.66 -15.34 -10.96
C SER A 60 -28.49 -14.06 -11.04
N ILE A 61 -27.84 -12.94 -11.34
CA ILE A 61 -28.50 -11.85 -12.04
C ILE A 61 -28.82 -12.42 -13.42
N PRO A 62 -30.11 -12.58 -13.79
CA PRO A 62 -30.45 -13.10 -15.10
C PRO A 62 -29.79 -12.24 -16.19
N ASP A 63 -29.12 -12.84 -17.18
CA ASP A 63 -28.33 -12.11 -18.20
C ASP A 63 -29.13 -10.97 -18.88
N HIS A 64 -30.45 -11.13 -19.02
CA HIS A 64 -31.31 -10.10 -19.59
C HIS A 64 -31.41 -8.82 -18.73
N ARG A 65 -31.25 -8.91 -17.40
CA ARG A 65 -31.23 -7.76 -16.49
C ARG A 65 -29.95 -6.93 -16.61
N LEU A 66 -28.82 -7.57 -16.95
CA LEU A 66 -27.57 -6.84 -17.15
C LEU A 66 -27.67 -5.92 -18.36
N ASN A 67 -28.23 -6.41 -19.47
CA ASN A 67 -28.47 -5.59 -20.66
C ASN A 67 -29.43 -4.42 -20.35
N GLU A 68 -30.48 -4.66 -19.56
CA GLU A 68 -31.42 -3.60 -19.15
C GLU A 68 -30.75 -2.51 -18.30
N ILE A 69 -29.81 -2.88 -17.41
CA ILE A 69 -29.04 -1.93 -16.60
C ILE A 69 -28.05 -1.13 -17.46
N PHE A 70 -27.33 -1.80 -18.37
CA PHE A 70 -26.41 -1.13 -19.30
C PHE A 70 -27.14 -0.16 -20.22
N ASP A 71 -28.25 -0.58 -20.84
CA ASP A 71 -29.07 0.28 -21.68
C ASP A 71 -29.57 1.51 -20.92
N ARG A 72 -29.99 1.33 -19.66
CA ARG A 72 -30.43 2.44 -18.81
C ARG A 72 -29.30 3.41 -18.50
N SER A 73 -28.09 2.94 -18.26
CA SER A 73 -26.92 3.80 -17.99
C SER A 73 -26.53 4.64 -19.21
N VAL A 74 -26.59 4.07 -20.42
CA VAL A 74 -26.28 4.77 -21.67
C VAL A 74 -27.33 5.86 -21.94
N VAL A 75 -28.61 5.55 -21.70
CA VAL A 75 -29.69 6.52 -21.83
C VAL A 75 -29.54 7.66 -20.82
N LEU A 76 -29.13 7.38 -19.58
CA LEU A 76 -28.88 8.42 -18.57
C LEU A 76 -27.65 9.28 -18.93
N ALA A 77 -26.59 8.69 -19.48
CA ALA A 77 -25.44 9.44 -19.97
C ALA A 77 -25.84 10.40 -21.12
N ALA A 78 -26.61 9.91 -22.10
CA ALA A 78 -27.12 10.74 -23.20
C ALA A 78 -28.07 11.86 -22.73
N GLN A 79 -28.86 11.63 -21.68
CA GLN A 79 -29.72 12.66 -21.08
C GLN A 79 -28.91 13.71 -20.31
N SER A 80 -27.76 13.35 -19.73
CA SER A 80 -26.92 14.31 -19.02
C SER A 80 -26.24 15.32 -19.95
N ASP A 81 -25.81 14.92 -21.15
CA ASP A 81 -25.21 15.81 -22.14
C ASP A 81 -26.21 16.82 -22.73
N SER A 82 -27.46 16.40 -22.91
CA SER A 82 -28.56 17.27 -23.36
C SER A 82 -29.02 18.23 -22.26
N ALA A 83 -28.99 17.81 -20.99
CA ALA A 83 -29.25 18.70 -19.85
C ALA A 83 -28.14 19.76 -19.65
N LEU A 84 -26.87 19.39 -19.82
CA LEU A 84 -25.75 20.33 -19.68
C LEU A 84 -25.71 21.36 -20.82
N SER A 85 -26.06 20.96 -22.04
CA SER A 85 -26.12 21.88 -23.19
C SER A 85 -27.31 22.83 -23.17
N SER A 86 -28.39 22.48 -22.48
CA SER A 86 -29.52 23.41 -22.24
C SER A 86 -29.23 24.37 -21.09
N LEU A 87 -28.51 23.93 -20.05
CA LEU A 87 -28.02 24.82 -18.98
C LEU A 87 -26.96 25.81 -19.47
N SER A 88 -26.07 25.41 -20.39
CA SER A 88 -25.04 26.32 -20.92
C SER A 88 -25.62 27.48 -21.75
N ARG A 89 -26.77 27.28 -22.44
CA ARG A 89 -27.49 28.35 -23.14
C ARG A 89 -28.15 29.34 -22.18
N LEU A 90 -28.63 28.88 -21.03
CA LEU A 90 -29.17 29.75 -19.98
C LEU A 90 -28.05 30.50 -19.23
N SER A 91 -26.83 29.97 -19.23
CA SER A 91 -25.65 30.60 -18.59
C SER A 91 -25.02 31.75 -19.40
N ALA A 92 -25.51 32.05 -20.62
CA ALA A 92 -25.02 33.18 -21.42
C ALA A 92 -25.58 34.54 -20.95
N GLY A 93 -26.58 34.55 -20.07
CA GLY A 93 -26.97 35.74 -19.32
C GLY A 93 -26.03 35.91 -18.13
N LYS A 94 -25.14 36.91 -18.19
CA LYS A 94 -24.17 37.28 -17.13
C LYS A 94 -24.84 37.19 -15.75
N PRO A 95 -24.65 36.10 -14.99
CA PRO A 95 -25.34 35.95 -13.72
C PRO A 95 -24.75 36.98 -12.77
N SER A 96 -25.62 37.76 -12.12
CA SER A 96 -25.21 38.61 -11.00
C SER A 96 -24.59 37.71 -9.94
N GLU A 97 -23.26 37.74 -9.87
CA GLU A 97 -22.43 36.86 -9.05
C GLU A 97 -22.91 36.97 -7.60
N PRO A 98 -23.53 35.92 -7.03
CA PRO A 98 -24.04 36.01 -5.68
C PRO A 98 -22.83 36.06 -4.73
N THR A 99 -22.78 37.11 -3.91
CA THR A 99 -21.64 37.48 -3.06
C THR A 99 -21.10 36.35 -2.20
N HIS A 100 -21.90 35.32 -1.89
CA HIS A 100 -21.50 34.16 -1.10
C HIS A 100 -20.46 33.26 -1.81
N LEU A 101 -20.46 33.19 -3.16
CA LEU A 101 -19.49 32.35 -3.90
C LEU A 101 -18.05 32.88 -3.81
N ARG A 102 -17.87 34.19 -3.60
CA ARG A 102 -16.55 34.79 -3.35
C ARG A 102 -15.99 34.36 -2.00
N TYR A 103 -16.84 34.24 -0.97
CA TYR A 103 -16.42 33.75 0.34
C TYR A 103 -16.01 32.28 0.30
N VAL A 104 -16.75 31.44 -0.42
CA VAL A 104 -16.42 30.00 -0.55
C VAL A 104 -15.06 29.79 -1.23
N ARG A 105 -14.76 30.57 -2.28
CA ARG A 105 -13.46 30.49 -2.97
C ARG A 105 -12.28 30.92 -2.10
N TRP A 106 -12.47 31.87 -1.18
CA TRP A 106 -11.42 32.26 -0.24
C TRP A 106 -11.31 31.27 0.93
N ALA A 107 -12.42 30.67 1.37
CA ALA A 107 -12.44 29.72 2.47
C ALA A 107 -11.60 28.47 2.19
N SER A 108 -11.62 27.94 0.94
CA SER A 108 -10.79 26.79 0.58
C SER A 108 -9.29 27.12 0.60
N GLY A 109 -8.91 28.32 0.14
CA GLY A 109 -7.53 28.79 0.22
C GLY A 109 -7.04 28.93 1.67
N VAL A 110 -7.87 29.48 2.56
CA VAL A 110 -7.56 29.60 3.98
C VAL A 110 -7.43 28.22 4.64
N ALA A 111 -8.34 27.28 4.36
CA ALA A 111 -8.29 25.93 4.91
C ALA A 111 -7.01 25.18 4.47
N ALA A 112 -6.62 25.30 3.20
CA ALA A 112 -5.38 24.70 2.70
C ALA A 112 -4.13 25.29 3.38
N ALA A 113 -4.09 26.61 3.59
CA ALA A 113 -2.98 27.27 4.29
C ALA A 113 -2.86 26.81 5.75
N ILE A 114 -3.99 26.70 6.46
CA ILE A 114 -4.03 26.18 7.85
C ILE A 114 -3.53 24.73 7.89
N PHE A 115 -3.98 23.90 6.95
CA PHE A 115 -3.55 22.51 6.86
C PHE A 115 -2.04 22.37 6.65
N LEU A 116 -1.47 23.14 5.72
CA LEU A 116 -0.02 23.14 5.47
C LEU A 116 0.79 23.61 6.69
N LEU A 117 0.31 24.63 7.41
CA LEU A 117 0.92 25.07 8.67
C LEU A 117 0.87 23.99 9.75
N ALA A 118 -0.27 23.32 9.93
CA ALA A 118 -0.42 22.24 10.90
C ALA A 118 0.49 21.05 10.57
N MET A 119 0.57 20.66 9.29
CA MET A 119 1.43 19.57 8.83
C MET A 119 2.91 19.92 8.97
N GLY A 120 3.29 21.16 8.64
CA GLY A 120 4.65 21.65 8.84
C GLY A 120 5.07 21.66 10.31
N ASN A 121 4.17 22.06 11.21
CA ASN A 121 4.43 22.03 12.66
C ASN A 121 4.58 20.59 13.17
N LEU A 122 3.74 19.65 12.69
CA LEU A 122 3.84 18.24 13.05
C LEU A 122 5.19 17.63 12.62
N VAL A 123 5.62 17.91 11.38
CA VAL A 123 6.93 17.47 10.88
C VAL A 123 8.04 18.11 11.70
N TYR A 124 7.97 19.42 11.97
CA TYR A 124 8.99 20.12 12.75
C TYR A 124 9.18 19.51 14.15
N VAL A 125 8.08 19.24 14.86
CA VAL A 125 8.11 18.66 16.21
C VAL A 125 8.65 17.24 16.21
N ASN A 126 8.28 16.41 15.22
CA ASN A 126 8.71 15.01 15.19
C ASN A 126 10.12 14.82 14.62
N TYR A 127 10.53 15.63 13.64
CA TYR A 127 11.76 15.37 12.89
C TYR A 127 12.98 16.14 13.42
N ILE A 128 12.80 17.37 13.93
CA ILE A 128 13.93 18.21 14.35
C ILE A 128 14.27 17.99 15.83
N LYS A 129 13.31 17.54 16.64
CA LYS A 129 13.53 17.29 18.07
C LYS A 129 14.28 15.99 18.35
N GLU A 130 14.43 15.12 17.34
CA GLU A 130 15.30 13.94 17.39
C GLU A 130 16.67 14.22 16.75
N THR A 131 17.36 15.28 17.21
CA THR A 131 18.82 15.26 17.20
C THR A 131 19.28 14.72 18.55
N PRO A 132 19.35 13.38 18.74
CA PRO A 132 20.03 12.84 19.90
C PRO A 132 21.48 13.29 19.84
N ALA A 133 21.83 14.14 20.80
CA ALA A 133 23.19 14.45 21.14
C ALA A 133 23.97 13.15 21.38
N ASP A 134 25.23 13.18 20.95
CA ASP A 134 26.31 12.36 21.50
C ASP A 134 26.31 10.88 21.06
N HIS A 135 26.58 10.64 19.78
CA HIS A 135 27.40 9.48 19.40
C HIS A 135 28.83 9.70 19.89
N ARG A 136 29.02 9.59 21.21
CA ARG A 136 30.34 9.34 21.80
C ARG A 136 30.84 8.06 21.16
N ILE A 137 31.75 8.22 20.21
CA ILE A 137 32.58 7.14 19.69
C ILE A 137 33.34 6.61 20.92
N THR A 138 32.84 5.54 21.53
CA THR A 138 33.64 4.77 22.48
C THR A 138 34.84 4.26 21.69
N PRO A 139 36.08 4.66 22.03
CA PRO A 139 37.25 4.16 21.34
C PRO A 139 37.25 2.64 21.44
N VAL A 140 37.27 1.97 20.29
CA VAL A 140 37.40 0.52 20.21
C VAL A 140 38.66 0.13 21.00
N PRO A 141 38.56 -0.72 22.04
CA PRO A 141 39.73 -1.19 22.74
C PRO A 141 40.63 -1.91 21.74
N SER A 142 41.86 -1.42 21.61
CA SER A 142 42.88 -1.99 20.73
C SER A 142 43.15 -3.44 21.15
N VAL A 143 42.56 -4.40 20.42
CA VAL A 143 42.83 -5.82 20.60
C VAL A 143 44.24 -6.08 20.10
N LYS A 144 45.15 -6.30 21.04
CA LYS A 144 46.52 -6.73 20.77
C LYS A 144 46.46 -8.11 20.07
N PRO A 145 46.93 -8.26 18.82
CA PRO A 145 46.89 -9.54 18.14
C PRO A 145 47.80 -10.54 18.85
N GLU A 146 47.19 -11.55 19.46
CA GLU A 146 47.88 -12.70 20.03
C GLU A 146 48.20 -13.65 18.88
N ILE A 147 49.48 -13.67 18.50
CA ILE A 147 50.00 -14.49 17.40
C ILE A 147 49.98 -15.96 17.88
N PRO A 148 49.22 -16.87 17.25
CA PRO A 148 49.23 -18.26 17.61
C PRO A 148 50.60 -18.87 17.31
N ALA A 149 51.22 -19.47 18.34
CA ALA A 149 52.50 -20.15 18.23
C ALA A 149 52.36 -21.36 17.29
N THR A 150 52.92 -21.25 16.09
CA THR A 150 53.17 -22.37 15.18
C THR A 150 54.10 -23.37 15.85
N THR A 151 53.57 -24.56 16.18
CA THR A 151 54.37 -25.72 16.59
C THR A 151 54.73 -26.52 15.34
N PRO A 152 56.02 -26.77 15.03
CA PRO A 152 56.41 -27.69 14.00
C PRO A 152 56.72 -29.05 14.63
N ASP A 153 55.93 -30.08 14.35
CA ASP A 153 56.35 -31.45 14.62
C ASP A 153 55.75 -32.42 13.60
N ALA A 154 56.41 -32.51 12.44
CA ALA A 154 56.12 -33.50 11.42
C ALA A 154 57.26 -34.54 11.41
N LYS A 155 57.01 -35.64 12.13
CA LYS A 155 57.86 -36.85 12.19
C LYS A 155 57.85 -37.58 10.83
N PRO A 156 59.00 -37.84 10.19
CA PRO A 156 59.04 -38.60 8.94
C PRO A 156 58.78 -40.09 9.18
N ARG A 157 57.88 -40.68 8.38
CA ARG A 157 57.69 -42.13 8.25
C ARG A 157 58.67 -42.67 7.21
N ASN A 158 59.49 -43.62 7.63
CA ASN A 158 60.34 -44.42 6.75
C ASN A 158 59.52 -45.55 6.12
N PRO A 159 59.56 -45.76 4.80
CA PRO A 159 59.09 -47.01 4.19
C PRO A 159 60.22 -48.04 4.15
N ALA A 160 59.87 -49.27 4.55
CA ALA A 160 60.64 -50.49 4.30
C ALA A 160 60.23 -51.12 2.97
#